data_AF-A0A3P3WJE8-F1
#
_entry.id   AF-A0A3P3WJE8-F1
#
_cell.length_a   1.000
_cell.length_b   1.000
_cell.length_c   1.000
_cell.angle_alpha   90.00
_cell.angle_beta   90.00
_cell.angle_gamma   90.00
#
_symmetry.space_group_name_H-M   'P 1'
#
loop_
_entity.id
_entity.type
_entity.pdbx_description
1 polymer ?
#
loop_
_entity_poly.entity_id
_entity_poly.type
_entity_poly.pdbx_seq_one_letter_code
_entity_poly.pdbx_strand_id
1 'polypeptide(L)'
;MGQSIAGICVNNGFDTDGFDLGRELELEWKFQKKVSAETAFERHKKKGVYDVCFLENVTLILTELETGIWGRTSENMEVFSFVIQESTMTFSFKWSLNSKFEQRYFRVENDVVDDEVSIGEPLPIENLYKDYADLIEAQIKKTTGFSLIDFSDKEFYRFKWVGSEKLLQDIEYALRSGYFYKYMDSRLISSYTPEEQIRLFEIFHQYALENKVDVYHYMTLGNSEGIIPVETVFKSNYQGVIRILLENPETESVVKRYYTTKQTDWLFGIDPTDEKFYNKVLNDHLKTEENFIQNIEELKEEKKDKKWWEFWK
;
A
#
# COMPACT_ATOMS: atom_id res chain seq x y z
N MET A 1 -25.74 -16.53 -26.50
CA MET A 1 -24.78 -16.91 -25.44
C MET A 1 -24.31 -15.61 -24.83
N GLY A 2 -24.60 -15.36 -23.56
CA GLY A 2 -24.40 -14.05 -22.98
C GLY A 2 -22.94 -13.72 -22.62
N GLN A 3 -22.65 -12.42 -22.48
CA GLN A 3 -21.40 -11.85 -22.00
C GLN A 3 -21.22 -12.16 -20.51
N SER A 4 -19.98 -12.46 -20.12
CA SER A 4 -19.56 -12.69 -18.73
C SER A 4 -18.21 -12.01 -18.60
N ILE A 5 -18.18 -10.80 -18.05
CA ILE A 5 -16.95 -10.02 -17.91
C ILE A 5 -16.99 -9.20 -16.63
N ALA A 6 -15.83 -9.04 -16.02
CA ALA A 6 -15.64 -8.15 -14.89
C ALA A 6 -14.37 -7.33 -15.12
N GLY A 7 -14.39 -6.10 -14.62
CA GLY A 7 -13.26 -5.22 -14.78
C GLY A 7 -13.27 -4.02 -13.87
N ILE A 8 -12.18 -3.27 -13.95
CA ILE A 8 -11.95 -2.01 -13.26
C ILE A 8 -11.38 -1.04 -14.28
N CYS A 9 -12.05 0.09 -14.45
CA CYS A 9 -11.62 1.22 -15.25
C CYS A 9 -11.05 2.29 -14.34
N VAL A 10 -9.90 2.84 -14.70
CA VAL A 10 -9.26 3.96 -14.00
C VAL A 10 -9.03 5.08 -15.01
N ASN A 11 -9.42 6.30 -14.67
CA ASN A 11 -9.23 7.48 -15.51
C ASN A 11 -7.79 8.05 -15.44
N ASN A 12 -6.81 7.16 -15.40
CA ASN A 12 -5.40 7.52 -15.33
C ASN A 12 -4.53 6.51 -16.10
N GLY A 13 -3.44 7.00 -16.69
CA GLY A 13 -2.42 6.17 -17.32
C GLY A 13 -1.37 5.69 -16.32
N PHE A 14 -0.80 4.52 -16.57
CA PHE A 14 0.27 3.95 -15.75
C PHE A 14 1.31 3.25 -16.62
N ASP A 15 2.49 3.07 -16.04
CA ASP A 15 3.54 2.26 -16.64
C ASP A 15 3.14 0.79 -16.71
N THR A 16 3.61 0.12 -17.78
CA THR A 16 3.27 -1.27 -18.07
C THR A 16 3.82 -2.28 -17.06
N ASP A 17 4.67 -1.85 -16.12
CA ASP A 17 5.14 -2.68 -15.02
C ASP A 17 4.07 -2.88 -13.93
N GLY A 18 2.98 -2.10 -13.98
CA GLY A 18 1.82 -2.19 -13.10
C GLY A 18 2.11 -1.91 -11.62
N PHE A 19 3.28 -1.38 -11.28
CA PHE A 19 3.67 -1.16 -9.89
C PHE A 19 2.83 -0.06 -9.24
N ASP A 20 2.80 1.14 -9.84
CA ASP A 20 2.06 2.26 -9.26
C ASP A 20 0.55 1.98 -9.26
N LEU A 21 0.02 1.39 -10.33
CA LEU A 21 -1.38 0.94 -10.37
C LEU A 21 -1.69 -0.07 -9.25
N GLY A 22 -0.80 -1.05 -9.05
CA GLY A 22 -0.95 -2.04 -8.00
C GLY A 22 -0.92 -1.41 -6.61
N ARG A 23 -0.05 -0.42 -6.39
CA ARG A 23 0.00 0.33 -5.13
C ARG A 23 -1.29 1.14 -4.91
N GLU A 24 -1.72 1.91 -5.91
CA GLU A 24 -2.88 2.81 -5.79
C GLU A 24 -4.21 2.06 -5.59
N LEU A 25 -4.34 0.85 -6.13
CA LEU A 25 -5.55 0.01 -5.99
C LEU A 25 -5.39 -1.14 -5.00
N GLU A 26 -4.29 -1.16 -4.23
CA GLU A 26 -3.97 -2.23 -3.27
C GLU A 26 -4.03 -3.63 -3.89
N LEU A 27 -3.52 -3.77 -5.11
CA LEU A 27 -3.42 -5.04 -5.84
C LEU A 27 -2.02 -5.63 -5.66
N GLU A 28 -1.96 -6.70 -4.88
CA GLU A 28 -0.73 -7.41 -4.57
C GLU A 28 -0.31 -8.37 -5.71
N TRP A 29 0.03 -7.80 -6.88
CA TRP A 29 0.27 -8.55 -8.11
C TRP A 29 1.69 -8.43 -8.68
N LYS A 30 2.07 -9.33 -9.59
CA LYS A 30 3.29 -9.20 -10.41
C LYS A 30 2.98 -9.43 -11.88
N PHE A 31 3.69 -8.69 -12.74
CA PHE A 31 3.69 -8.91 -14.18
C PHE A 31 4.09 -10.36 -14.49
N GLN A 32 3.41 -10.96 -15.47
CA GLN A 32 3.70 -12.31 -15.96
C GLN A 32 4.16 -12.26 -17.41
N LYS A 33 3.30 -11.73 -18.29
CA LYS A 33 3.52 -11.72 -19.74
C LYS A 33 2.52 -10.82 -20.45
N LYS A 34 2.83 -10.47 -21.70
CA LYS A 34 1.87 -9.89 -22.64
C LYS A 34 0.87 -10.95 -23.12
N VAL A 35 -0.38 -10.57 -23.39
CA VAL A 35 -1.45 -11.43 -23.89
C VAL A 35 -2.25 -10.72 -24.99
N SER A 36 -2.94 -11.49 -25.84
CA SER A 36 -3.86 -10.94 -26.85
C SER A 36 -5.14 -10.43 -26.20
N ALA A 37 -5.83 -9.50 -26.86
CA ALA A 37 -7.16 -9.05 -26.44
C ALA A 37 -8.15 -10.21 -26.34
N GLU A 38 -8.14 -11.17 -27.27
CA GLU A 38 -8.98 -12.37 -27.19
C GLU A 38 -8.77 -13.15 -25.87
N THR A 39 -7.51 -13.27 -25.42
CA THR A 39 -7.18 -13.90 -24.15
C THR A 39 -7.61 -13.04 -22.96
N ALA A 40 -7.48 -11.72 -23.08
CA ALA A 40 -7.87 -10.78 -22.03
C ALA A 40 -9.39 -10.74 -21.82
N PHE A 41 -10.18 -10.84 -22.88
CA PHE A 41 -11.65 -10.83 -22.86
C PHE A 41 -12.28 -12.22 -22.64
N GLU A 42 -11.52 -13.21 -22.15
CA GLU A 42 -12.07 -14.52 -21.81
C GLU A 42 -13.20 -14.42 -20.76
N ARG A 43 -14.30 -15.15 -20.98
CA ARG A 43 -15.54 -15.04 -20.17
C ARG A 43 -15.37 -15.36 -18.68
N HIS A 44 -14.43 -16.22 -18.35
CA HIS A 44 -14.21 -16.72 -17.00
C HIS A 44 -12.74 -16.59 -16.64
N LYS A 45 -12.34 -15.37 -16.30
CA LYS A 45 -10.99 -15.12 -15.83
C LYS A 45 -10.75 -15.86 -14.52
N LYS A 46 -9.59 -16.49 -14.43
CA LYS A 46 -9.19 -17.25 -13.23
C LYS A 46 -8.95 -16.29 -12.07
N LYS A 47 -9.30 -16.71 -10.86
CA LYS A 47 -9.05 -15.96 -9.62
C LYS A 47 -7.59 -15.52 -9.52
N GLY A 48 -7.38 -14.24 -9.22
CA GLY A 48 -6.06 -13.64 -9.06
C GLY A 48 -5.29 -13.50 -10.36
N VAL A 49 -5.97 -13.48 -11.51
CA VAL A 49 -5.40 -13.13 -12.81
C VAL A 49 -6.02 -11.83 -13.27
N TYR A 50 -5.18 -10.90 -13.70
CA TYR A 50 -5.59 -9.58 -14.15
C TYR A 50 -4.97 -9.33 -15.51
N ASP A 51 -5.78 -9.00 -16.50
CA ASP A 51 -5.28 -8.58 -17.80
C ASP A 51 -5.52 -7.09 -17.95
N VAL A 52 -4.42 -6.34 -18.04
CA VAL A 52 -4.44 -4.88 -17.95
C VAL A 52 -4.08 -4.27 -19.29
N CYS A 53 -4.91 -3.37 -19.79
CA CYS A 53 -4.60 -2.51 -20.92
C CYS A 53 -4.22 -1.13 -20.40
N PHE A 54 -2.99 -0.72 -20.66
CA PHE A 54 -2.47 0.59 -20.31
C PHE A 54 -2.56 1.52 -21.52
N LEU A 55 -3.26 2.64 -21.38
CA LEU A 55 -3.29 3.74 -22.33
C LEU A 55 -2.75 5.00 -21.65
N GLU A 56 -2.51 6.05 -22.43
CA GLU A 56 -1.87 7.29 -21.96
C GLU A 56 -2.59 7.94 -20.78
N ASN A 57 -3.93 7.94 -20.78
CA ASN A 57 -4.74 8.62 -19.76
C ASN A 57 -5.77 7.69 -19.10
N VAL A 58 -5.71 6.39 -19.38
CA VAL A 58 -6.75 5.43 -19.01
C VAL A 58 -6.12 4.07 -18.79
N THR A 59 -6.65 3.33 -17.82
CA THR A 59 -6.32 1.93 -17.63
C THR A 59 -7.56 1.07 -17.47
N LEU A 60 -7.60 -0.05 -18.20
CA LEU A 60 -8.62 -1.08 -18.05
C LEU A 60 -7.98 -2.33 -17.45
N ILE A 61 -8.52 -2.82 -16.35
CA ILE A 61 -8.17 -4.09 -15.72
C ILE A 61 -9.33 -5.05 -15.96
N LEU A 62 -9.10 -6.16 -16.65
CA LEU A 62 -10.05 -7.27 -16.71
C LEU A 62 -9.69 -8.29 -15.63
N THR A 63 -10.66 -8.69 -14.81
CA THR A 63 -10.47 -9.50 -13.60
C THR A 63 -11.54 -10.59 -13.47
N GLU A 64 -11.45 -11.44 -12.45
CA GLU A 64 -12.55 -12.33 -12.07
C GLU A 64 -13.73 -11.57 -11.45
N LEU A 65 -14.91 -12.19 -11.47
CA LEU A 65 -16.16 -11.58 -10.99
C LEU A 65 -16.07 -11.09 -9.54
N GLU A 66 -15.41 -11.83 -8.66
CA GLU A 66 -15.28 -11.49 -7.24
C GLU A 66 -14.59 -10.13 -7.06
N THR A 67 -13.46 -9.90 -7.72
CA THR A 67 -12.76 -8.60 -7.63
C THR A 67 -13.57 -7.48 -8.28
N GLY A 68 -14.27 -7.74 -9.39
CA GLY A 68 -15.18 -6.75 -10.01
C GLY A 68 -16.33 -6.36 -9.08
N ILE A 69 -16.91 -7.33 -8.35
CA ILE A 69 -17.99 -7.10 -7.37
C ILE A 69 -17.46 -6.32 -6.17
N TRP A 70 -16.31 -6.69 -5.61
CA TRP A 70 -15.76 -5.95 -4.47
C TRP A 70 -15.26 -4.56 -4.86
N GLY A 71 -14.81 -4.40 -6.10
CA GLY A 71 -14.28 -3.18 -6.67
C GLY A 71 -13.05 -2.64 -5.95
N ARG A 72 -12.58 -1.48 -6.41
CA ARG A 72 -11.47 -0.73 -5.81
C ARG A 72 -11.78 0.76 -5.80
N THR A 73 -11.07 1.49 -4.95
CA THR A 73 -11.17 2.94 -4.79
C THR A 73 -9.79 3.55 -4.81
N SER A 74 -9.70 4.83 -5.15
CA SER A 74 -8.47 5.61 -5.01
C SER A 74 -8.79 7.00 -4.48
N GLU A 75 -7.89 7.55 -3.67
CA GLU A 75 -7.97 8.93 -3.15
C GLU A 75 -7.76 9.99 -4.25
N ASN A 76 -7.14 9.62 -5.36
CA ASN A 76 -6.63 10.57 -6.34
C ASN A 76 -7.28 10.43 -7.72
N MET A 77 -8.12 9.41 -7.93
CA MET A 77 -8.58 9.01 -9.26
C MET A 77 -10.06 8.65 -9.28
N GLU A 78 -10.65 8.70 -10.47
CA GLU A 78 -11.94 8.09 -10.74
C GLU A 78 -11.73 6.60 -11.04
N VAL A 79 -12.42 5.75 -10.30
CA VAL A 79 -12.36 4.30 -10.46
C VAL A 79 -13.77 3.75 -10.64
N PHE A 80 -13.99 3.00 -11.71
CA PHE A 80 -15.25 2.32 -12.01
C PHE A 80 -15.04 0.82 -12.13
N SER A 81 -15.54 0.05 -11.16
CA SER A 81 -15.53 -1.41 -11.19
C SER A 81 -16.86 -1.93 -11.69
N PHE A 82 -16.87 -3.01 -12.47
CA PHE A 82 -18.09 -3.55 -13.05
C PHE A 82 -18.09 -5.07 -13.17
N VAL A 83 -19.30 -5.63 -13.21
CA VAL A 83 -19.62 -7.00 -13.59
C VAL A 83 -20.81 -7.02 -14.53
N ILE A 84 -20.65 -7.69 -15.66
CA ILE A 84 -21.71 -8.02 -16.62
C ILE A 84 -21.74 -9.54 -16.72
N GLN A 85 -22.77 -10.20 -16.20
CA GLN A 85 -22.97 -11.63 -16.33
C GLN A 85 -24.39 -11.92 -16.84
N GLU A 86 -24.55 -11.86 -18.16
CA GLU A 86 -25.85 -12.00 -18.84
C GLU A 86 -26.45 -13.40 -18.68
N SER A 87 -25.64 -14.45 -18.52
CA SER A 87 -26.14 -15.83 -18.35
C SER A 87 -26.94 -16.03 -17.06
N THR A 88 -26.63 -15.25 -16.03
CA THR A 88 -27.34 -15.25 -14.74
C THR A 88 -28.03 -13.92 -14.47
N MET A 89 -28.06 -13.03 -15.48
CA MET A 89 -28.65 -11.69 -15.38
C MET A 89 -28.15 -10.92 -14.14
N THR A 90 -26.85 -11.06 -13.85
CA THR A 90 -26.20 -10.44 -12.68
C THR A 90 -25.34 -9.28 -13.13
N PHE A 91 -25.62 -8.09 -12.60
CA PHE A 91 -24.93 -6.85 -12.95
C PHE A 91 -24.51 -6.11 -11.68
N SER A 92 -23.29 -5.60 -11.66
CA SER A 92 -22.81 -4.87 -10.48
C SER A 92 -21.88 -3.78 -10.93
N PHE A 93 -21.91 -2.64 -10.24
CA PHE A 93 -20.87 -1.66 -10.42
C PHE A 93 -20.56 -0.87 -9.15
N LYS A 94 -19.33 -0.38 -9.09
CA LYS A 94 -18.85 0.52 -8.06
C LYS A 94 -18.16 1.68 -8.73
N TRP A 95 -18.50 2.88 -8.30
CA TRP A 95 -17.91 4.09 -8.79
C TRP A 95 -17.32 4.87 -7.62
N SER A 96 -16.14 5.43 -7.83
CA SER A 96 -15.53 6.32 -6.85
C SER A 96 -14.82 7.46 -7.55
N LEU A 97 -14.83 8.62 -6.91
CA LEU A 97 -14.10 9.80 -7.32
C LEU A 97 -13.45 10.44 -6.08
N ASN A 98 -12.11 10.46 -6.04
CA ASN A 98 -11.33 11.01 -4.92
C ASN A 98 -11.77 10.45 -3.56
N SER A 99 -11.83 9.11 -3.44
CA SER A 99 -12.34 8.37 -2.28
C SER A 99 -13.80 8.63 -1.86
N LYS A 100 -14.57 9.44 -2.59
CA LYS A 100 -16.04 9.47 -2.44
C LYS A 100 -16.63 8.28 -3.18
N PHE A 101 -17.42 7.49 -2.46
CA PHE A 101 -17.81 6.14 -2.87
C PHE A 101 -19.30 6.04 -3.18
N GLU A 102 -19.62 5.45 -4.33
CA GLU A 102 -20.97 5.07 -4.73
C GLU A 102 -20.96 3.61 -5.19
N GLN A 103 -21.89 2.79 -4.66
CA GLN A 103 -21.99 1.37 -5.00
C GLN A 103 -23.41 1.01 -5.40
N ARG A 104 -23.52 0.17 -6.42
CA ARG A 104 -24.78 -0.40 -6.86
C ARG A 104 -24.62 -1.89 -7.16
N TYR A 105 -25.55 -2.69 -6.70
CA TYR A 105 -25.62 -4.11 -7.02
C TYR A 105 -27.01 -4.42 -7.52
N PHE A 106 -27.09 -5.07 -8.69
CA PHE A 106 -28.34 -5.40 -9.35
C PHE A 106 -28.35 -6.88 -9.71
N ARG A 107 -29.30 -7.62 -9.18
CA ARG A 107 -29.59 -8.96 -9.68
C ARG A 107 -30.95 -8.92 -10.37
N VAL A 108 -30.99 -9.27 -11.65
CA VAL A 108 -32.26 -9.32 -12.39
C VAL A 108 -32.68 -10.77 -12.48
N GLU A 109 -33.70 -11.17 -11.72
CA GLU A 109 -34.31 -12.51 -11.84
C GLU A 109 -35.77 -12.38 -12.30
N ASN A 110 -36.11 -12.99 -13.45
CA ASN A 110 -37.48 -12.98 -14.00
C ASN A 110 -38.09 -11.56 -14.11
N ASP A 111 -37.34 -10.61 -14.65
CA ASP A 111 -37.73 -9.19 -14.80
C ASP A 111 -37.96 -8.43 -13.48
N VAL A 112 -37.61 -9.03 -12.34
CA VAL A 112 -37.59 -8.38 -11.03
C VAL A 112 -36.16 -8.00 -10.71
N VAL A 113 -35.94 -6.71 -10.47
CA VAL A 113 -34.66 -6.19 -9.96
C VAL A 113 -34.64 -6.40 -8.46
N ASP A 114 -33.72 -7.24 -8.00
CA ASP A 114 -33.39 -7.39 -6.60
C ASP A 114 -32.20 -6.48 -6.25
N ASP A 115 -32.52 -5.35 -5.64
CA ASP A 115 -31.56 -4.38 -5.12
C ASP A 115 -31.20 -4.76 -3.68
N GLU A 116 -30.47 -5.88 -3.51
CA GLU A 116 -30.12 -6.35 -2.16
C GLU A 116 -29.16 -5.38 -1.43
N VAL A 117 -28.31 -4.64 -2.16
CA VAL A 117 -27.23 -3.82 -1.59
C VAL A 117 -26.86 -2.60 -2.47
N SER A 118 -27.66 -1.53 -2.40
CA SER A 118 -27.33 -0.23 -3.02
C SER A 118 -26.94 0.81 -1.97
N ILE A 119 -25.78 1.46 -2.13
CA ILE A 119 -25.21 2.44 -1.19
C ILE A 119 -24.75 3.69 -1.95
N GLY A 120 -25.13 4.88 -1.50
CA GLY A 120 -24.75 6.17 -2.12
C GLY A 120 -25.81 6.71 -3.08
N GLU A 121 -25.51 7.79 -3.79
CA GLU A 121 -26.44 8.44 -4.74
C GLU A 121 -26.43 7.73 -6.12
N PRO A 122 -27.55 7.74 -6.86
CA PRO A 122 -27.60 7.13 -8.20
C PRO A 122 -26.66 7.84 -9.16
N LEU A 123 -26.10 7.09 -10.12
CA LEU A 123 -25.28 7.72 -11.15
C LEU A 123 -26.15 8.70 -11.97
N PRO A 124 -25.62 9.86 -12.39
CA PRO A 124 -26.40 10.83 -13.18
C PRO A 124 -26.99 10.27 -14.48
N ILE A 125 -26.43 9.17 -14.99
CA ILE A 125 -26.84 8.52 -16.23
C ILE A 125 -27.75 7.31 -16.00
N GLU A 126 -27.99 6.88 -14.76
CA GLU A 126 -28.68 5.63 -14.43
C GLU A 126 -30.09 5.57 -15.03
N ASN A 127 -30.87 6.64 -14.90
CA ASN A 127 -32.25 6.72 -15.42
C ASN A 127 -32.35 6.84 -16.95
N LEU A 128 -31.23 6.95 -17.67
CA LEU A 128 -31.22 7.06 -19.13
C LEU A 128 -31.24 5.68 -19.81
N TYR A 129 -30.94 4.61 -19.06
CA TYR A 129 -30.81 3.26 -19.58
C TYR A 129 -31.82 2.33 -18.92
N LYS A 130 -32.43 1.45 -19.71
CA LYS A 130 -33.34 0.41 -19.23
C LYS A 130 -32.62 -0.91 -18.98
N ASP A 131 -31.53 -1.13 -19.69
CA ASP A 131 -30.70 -2.31 -19.60
C ASP A 131 -29.43 -1.99 -18.81
N TYR A 132 -29.09 -2.84 -17.84
CA TYR A 132 -27.95 -2.62 -16.95
C TYR A 132 -26.60 -2.88 -17.64
N ALA A 133 -26.54 -3.73 -18.66
CA ALA A 133 -25.33 -3.88 -19.48
C ALA A 133 -25.06 -2.59 -20.26
N ASP A 134 -26.10 -2.03 -20.88
CA ASP A 134 -25.99 -0.74 -21.59
C ASP A 134 -25.60 0.40 -20.64
N LEU A 135 -26.16 0.42 -19.42
CA LEU A 135 -25.76 1.39 -18.38
C LEU A 135 -24.28 1.26 -18.02
N ILE A 136 -23.81 0.03 -17.77
CA ILE A 136 -22.42 -0.24 -17.42
C ILE A 136 -21.49 0.18 -18.57
N GLU A 137 -21.79 -0.20 -19.81
CA GLU A 137 -21.03 0.21 -21.00
C GLU A 137 -20.98 1.74 -21.15
N ALA A 138 -22.10 2.43 -20.92
CA ALA A 138 -22.17 3.87 -20.94
C ALA A 138 -21.29 4.50 -19.84
N GLN A 139 -21.26 3.91 -18.65
CA GLN A 139 -20.43 4.39 -17.54
C GLN A 139 -18.94 4.10 -17.78
N ILE A 140 -18.58 2.95 -18.37
CA ILE A 140 -17.20 2.66 -18.82
C ILE A 140 -16.74 3.76 -19.79
N LYS A 141 -17.59 4.11 -20.76
CA LYS A 141 -17.29 5.19 -21.72
C LYS A 141 -17.20 6.56 -21.07
N LYS A 142 -17.99 6.83 -20.03
CA LYS A 142 -17.91 8.08 -19.28
C LYS A 142 -16.60 8.20 -18.49
N THR A 143 -16.18 7.13 -17.82
CA THR A 143 -14.96 7.11 -17.00
C THR A 143 -13.68 7.07 -17.85
N THR A 144 -13.72 6.38 -18.99
CA THR A 144 -12.51 6.14 -19.81
C THR A 144 -12.48 6.91 -21.14
N GLY A 145 -13.61 7.41 -21.62
CA GLY A 145 -13.75 7.88 -23.01
C GLY A 145 -13.86 6.76 -24.05
N PHE A 146 -13.72 5.50 -23.65
CA PHE A 146 -13.71 4.31 -24.52
C PHE A 146 -14.80 3.32 -24.10
N SER A 147 -15.39 2.61 -25.05
CA SER A 147 -16.23 1.43 -24.79
C SER A 147 -15.38 0.16 -24.74
N LEU A 148 -15.92 -0.96 -24.23
CA LEU A 148 -15.15 -2.21 -24.17
C LEU A 148 -14.62 -2.68 -25.53
N ILE A 149 -15.38 -2.45 -26.61
CA ILE A 149 -14.96 -2.82 -27.96
C ILE A 149 -13.76 -1.99 -28.45
N ASP A 150 -13.58 -0.76 -27.98
CA ASP A 150 -12.44 0.09 -28.35
C ASP A 150 -11.12 -0.41 -27.77
N PHE A 151 -11.17 -1.31 -26.76
CA PHE A 151 -10.01 -1.99 -26.21
C PHE A 151 -9.69 -3.31 -26.94
N SER A 152 -10.57 -3.82 -27.81
CA SER A 152 -10.44 -5.16 -28.39
C SER A 152 -9.27 -5.33 -29.38
N ASP A 153 -8.68 -4.23 -29.84
CA ASP A 153 -7.49 -4.20 -30.71
C ASP A 153 -6.22 -3.75 -29.96
N LYS A 154 -6.31 -3.51 -28.65
CA LYS A 154 -5.21 -2.98 -27.83
C LYS A 154 -4.37 -4.10 -27.22
N GLU A 155 -3.21 -3.69 -26.71
CA GLU A 155 -2.28 -4.59 -26.04
C GLU A 155 -2.66 -4.79 -24.57
N PHE A 156 -2.58 -6.04 -24.12
CA PHE A 156 -2.87 -6.42 -22.73
C PHE A 156 -1.67 -7.08 -22.06
N TYR A 157 -1.54 -6.83 -20.77
CA TYR A 157 -0.45 -7.31 -19.93
C TYR A 157 -1.06 -8.10 -18.77
N ARG A 158 -0.68 -9.36 -18.64
CA ARG A 158 -1.17 -10.25 -17.61
C ARG A 158 -0.36 -10.06 -16.33
N PHE A 159 -1.07 -9.83 -15.24
CA PHE A 159 -0.60 -9.83 -13.88
C PHE A 159 -1.23 -10.99 -13.12
N LYS A 160 -0.52 -11.45 -12.09
CA LYS A 160 -1.03 -12.49 -11.19
C LYS A 160 -0.89 -12.02 -9.74
N TRP A 161 -1.95 -12.21 -8.95
CA TRP A 161 -1.88 -12.04 -7.51
C TRP A 161 -0.83 -12.97 -6.92
N VAL A 162 0.01 -12.41 -6.06
CA VAL A 162 1.10 -13.14 -5.40
C VAL A 162 1.09 -12.99 -3.88
N GLY A 163 0.34 -12.02 -3.35
CA GLY A 163 0.34 -11.68 -1.93
C GLY A 163 1.47 -10.73 -1.53
N SER A 164 1.22 -9.90 -0.52
CA SER A 164 2.22 -8.96 0.03
C SER A 164 3.51 -9.64 0.46
N GLU A 165 3.43 -10.80 1.12
CA GLU A 165 4.62 -11.53 1.57
C GLU A 165 5.60 -11.81 0.42
N LYS A 166 5.08 -12.21 -0.74
CA LYS A 166 5.89 -12.51 -1.93
C LYS A 166 6.33 -11.26 -2.70
N LEU A 167 5.57 -10.18 -2.60
CA LEU A 167 5.99 -8.89 -3.14
C LEU A 167 7.15 -8.29 -2.36
N LEU A 168 7.08 -8.35 -1.02
CA LEU A 168 8.08 -7.76 -0.15
C LEU A 168 9.44 -8.47 -0.22
N GLN A 169 9.47 -9.75 -0.62
CA GLN A 169 10.71 -10.47 -0.95
C GLN A 169 11.48 -9.85 -2.13
N ASP A 170 10.86 -8.99 -2.93
CA ASP A 170 11.49 -8.27 -4.01
C ASP A 170 11.94 -6.89 -3.50
N ILE A 171 13.25 -6.71 -3.36
CA ILE A 171 13.81 -5.48 -2.80
C ILE A 171 13.40 -4.24 -3.60
N GLU A 172 13.26 -4.35 -4.93
CA GLU A 172 12.83 -3.20 -5.75
C GLU A 172 11.41 -2.79 -5.43
N TYR A 173 10.53 -3.77 -5.23
CA TYR A 173 9.16 -3.50 -4.81
C TYR A 173 9.12 -2.84 -3.42
N ALA A 174 9.87 -3.40 -2.47
CA ALA A 174 9.92 -2.87 -1.09
C ALA A 174 10.47 -1.44 -1.04
N LEU A 175 11.51 -1.14 -1.84
CA LEU A 175 12.08 0.20 -1.98
C LEU A 175 11.08 1.17 -2.63
N ARG A 176 10.53 0.82 -3.80
CA ARG A 176 9.59 1.68 -4.53
C ARG A 176 8.29 1.95 -3.76
N SER A 177 7.85 1.02 -2.92
CA SER A 177 6.63 1.18 -2.09
C SER A 177 6.87 2.05 -0.86
N GLY A 178 8.14 2.36 -0.57
CA GLY A 178 8.55 3.02 0.65
C GLY A 178 8.28 2.18 1.91
N TYR A 179 8.20 0.84 1.76
CA TYR A 179 7.79 -0.06 2.84
C TYR A 179 8.63 0.14 4.10
N PHE A 180 9.96 0.20 3.95
CA PHE A 180 10.88 0.38 5.08
C PHE A 180 10.87 1.78 5.70
N TYR A 181 10.19 2.75 5.11
CA TYR A 181 9.95 4.05 5.75
C TYR A 181 8.67 4.03 6.59
N LYS A 182 7.74 3.11 6.28
CA LYS A 182 6.41 3.04 6.90
C LYS A 182 6.32 1.96 7.97
N TYR A 183 7.03 0.84 7.79
CA TYR A 183 6.95 -0.33 8.66
C TYR A 183 8.33 -0.80 9.12
N MET A 184 8.44 -1.12 10.41
CA MET A 184 9.64 -1.74 10.98
C MET A 184 9.57 -3.26 10.78
N ASP A 185 10.43 -3.83 9.94
CA ASP A 185 10.49 -5.29 9.74
C ASP A 185 11.92 -5.79 9.52
N SER A 186 12.62 -6.08 10.63
CA SER A 186 13.97 -6.62 10.61
C SER A 186 14.04 -8.05 10.03
N ARG A 187 12.95 -8.82 10.09
CA ARG A 187 12.91 -10.19 9.55
C ARG A 187 12.96 -10.16 8.02
N LEU A 188 12.29 -9.18 7.42
CA LEU A 188 12.34 -8.99 5.97
C LEU A 188 13.76 -8.65 5.51
N ILE A 189 14.44 -7.73 6.21
CA ILE A 189 15.84 -7.34 5.91
C ILE A 189 16.75 -8.57 5.94
N SER A 190 16.62 -9.43 6.96
CA SER A 190 17.42 -10.66 7.06
C SER A 190 17.15 -11.68 5.95
N SER A 191 16.04 -11.57 5.22
CA SER A 191 15.70 -12.52 4.15
C SER A 191 16.30 -12.16 2.78
N TYR A 192 16.79 -10.92 2.60
CA TYR A 192 17.49 -10.48 1.39
C TYR A 192 18.91 -11.03 1.27
N THR A 193 19.46 -11.05 0.05
CA THR A 193 20.85 -11.46 -0.19
C THR A 193 21.84 -10.45 0.42
N PRO A 194 23.11 -10.84 0.66
CA PRO A 194 24.13 -9.91 1.14
C PRO A 194 24.28 -8.66 0.26
N GLU A 195 24.20 -8.81 -1.06
CA GLU A 195 24.27 -7.69 -2.02
C GLU A 195 23.08 -6.75 -1.88
N GLU A 196 21.88 -7.29 -1.70
CA GLU A 196 20.66 -6.52 -1.49
C GLU A 196 20.68 -5.77 -0.15
N GLN A 197 21.19 -6.41 0.91
CA GLN A 197 21.37 -5.79 2.23
C GLN A 197 22.39 -4.63 2.17
N ILE A 198 23.50 -4.81 1.45
CA ILE A 198 24.49 -3.74 1.21
C ILE A 198 23.84 -2.57 0.48
N ARG A 199 23.07 -2.85 -0.59
CA ARG A 199 22.38 -1.80 -1.34
C ARG A 199 21.36 -1.06 -0.48
N LEU A 200 20.58 -1.78 0.32
CA LEU A 200 19.61 -1.18 1.25
C LEU A 200 20.33 -0.28 2.26
N PHE A 201 21.47 -0.72 2.80
CA PHE A 201 22.32 0.09 3.67
C PHE A 201 22.79 1.37 3.00
N GLU A 202 23.30 1.30 1.76
CA GLU A 202 23.80 2.47 1.04
C GLU A 202 22.69 3.48 0.75
N ILE A 203 21.49 3.01 0.40
CA ILE A 203 20.30 3.86 0.23
C ILE A 203 19.92 4.56 1.53
N PHE A 204 19.85 3.81 2.65
CA PHE A 204 19.55 4.41 3.94
C PHE A 204 20.63 5.39 4.40
N HIS A 205 21.91 5.06 4.20
CA HIS A 205 23.01 5.94 4.55
C HIS A 205 22.94 7.26 3.78
N GLN A 206 22.73 7.18 2.46
CA GLN A 206 22.60 8.36 1.62
C GLN A 206 21.40 9.23 2.03
N TYR A 207 20.25 8.59 2.28
CA TYR A 207 19.06 9.28 2.77
C TYR A 207 19.31 10.00 4.10
N ALA A 208 20.00 9.35 5.04
CA ALA A 208 20.34 9.94 6.33
C ALA A 208 21.24 11.17 6.18
N LEU A 209 22.24 11.12 5.30
CA LEU A 209 23.13 12.25 5.02
C LEU A 209 22.39 13.42 4.37
N GLU A 210 21.57 13.17 3.35
CA GLU A 210 20.83 14.20 2.62
C GLU A 210 19.82 14.93 3.50
N ASN A 211 19.15 14.18 4.39
CA ASN A 211 18.11 14.71 5.26
C ASN A 211 18.63 15.10 6.65
N LYS A 212 19.95 15.00 6.87
CA LYS A 212 20.61 15.28 8.17
C LYS A 212 19.95 14.52 9.33
N VAL A 213 19.54 13.28 9.07
CA VAL A 213 18.93 12.41 10.08
C VAL A 213 20.02 12.01 11.06
N ASP A 214 19.80 12.34 12.33
CA ASP A 214 20.69 11.90 13.39
C ASP A 214 20.37 10.46 13.77
N VAL A 215 21.12 9.54 13.16
CA VAL A 215 20.98 8.09 13.34
C VAL A 215 21.54 7.59 14.67
N TYR A 216 22.21 8.46 15.44
CA TYR A 216 22.80 8.15 16.75
C TYR A 216 21.90 8.55 17.92
N HIS A 217 20.85 9.33 17.68
CA HIS A 217 19.91 9.77 18.73
C HIS A 217 18.73 8.83 18.94
N TYR A 218 18.16 8.90 20.14
CA TYR A 218 17.05 8.08 20.60
C TYR A 218 15.88 8.05 19.62
N MET A 219 15.29 6.85 19.51
CA MET A 219 14.05 6.63 18.80
C MET A 219 12.88 7.13 19.67
N THR A 220 12.06 8.04 19.15
CA THR A 220 10.81 8.41 19.80
C THR A 220 9.83 7.26 19.66
N LEU A 221 9.34 6.75 20.79
CA LEU A 221 8.26 5.76 20.80
C LEU A 221 6.96 6.39 20.26
N GLY A 222 6.07 5.56 19.73
CA GLY A 222 4.85 6.00 19.05
C GLY A 222 3.98 6.95 19.88
N ASN A 223 3.09 7.67 19.19
CA ASN A 223 2.13 8.55 19.85
C ASN A 223 1.08 7.74 20.66
N SER A 224 0.13 8.44 21.30
CA SER A 224 -0.96 7.80 22.07
C SER A 224 -1.87 6.87 21.26
N GLU A 225 -1.81 6.94 19.94
CA GLU A 225 -2.55 6.08 19.00
C GLU A 225 -1.70 4.89 18.51
N GLY A 226 -0.48 4.75 19.02
CA GLY A 226 0.47 3.71 18.61
C GLY A 226 1.13 3.96 17.25
N ILE A 227 0.95 5.15 16.67
CA ILE A 227 1.58 5.53 15.39
C ILE A 227 3.03 5.90 15.67
N ILE A 228 3.93 5.14 15.06
CA ILE A 228 5.37 5.37 15.15
C ILE A 228 5.76 6.43 14.10
N PRO A 229 6.53 7.48 14.47
CA PRO A 229 7.03 8.44 13.50
C PRO A 229 7.85 7.77 12.40
N VAL A 230 7.71 8.24 11.15
CA VAL A 230 8.48 7.74 9.99
C VAL A 230 9.99 7.77 10.26
N GLU A 231 10.48 8.82 10.92
CA GLU A 231 11.89 8.92 11.32
C GLU A 231 12.31 7.80 12.27
N THR A 232 11.45 7.43 13.23
CA THR A 232 11.71 6.28 14.12
C THR A 232 11.77 4.98 13.33
N VAL A 233 10.79 4.73 12.45
CA VAL A 233 10.76 3.52 11.60
C VAL A 233 12.03 3.42 10.76
N PHE A 234 12.41 4.51 10.10
CA PHE A 234 13.63 4.60 9.32
C PHE A 234 14.86 4.27 10.16
N LYS A 235 15.02 4.91 11.34
CA LYS A 235 16.16 4.64 12.24
C LYS A 235 16.21 3.19 12.69
N SER A 236 15.06 2.60 13.07
CA SER A 236 14.98 1.20 13.49
C SER A 236 15.41 0.25 12.38
N ASN A 237 14.87 0.44 11.16
CA ASN A 237 15.24 -0.39 10.02
C ASN A 237 16.71 -0.18 9.65
N TYR A 238 17.21 1.05 9.69
CA TYR A 238 18.60 1.35 9.37
C TYR A 238 19.58 0.66 10.33
N GLN A 239 19.35 0.77 11.64
CA GLN A 239 20.12 0.04 12.65
C GLN A 239 20.00 -1.47 12.48
N GLY A 240 18.82 -1.97 12.09
CA GLY A 240 18.60 -3.37 11.75
C GLY A 240 19.49 -3.86 10.61
N VAL A 241 19.59 -3.10 9.51
CA VAL A 241 20.49 -3.43 8.39
C VAL A 241 21.95 -3.41 8.84
N ILE A 242 22.38 -2.39 9.58
CA ILE A 242 23.77 -2.30 10.07
C ILE A 242 24.12 -3.51 10.93
N ARG A 243 23.21 -3.93 11.83
CA ARG A 243 23.44 -5.09 12.70
C ARG A 243 23.66 -6.36 11.88
N ILE A 244 22.79 -6.60 10.90
CA ILE A 244 22.87 -7.77 10.01
C ILE A 244 24.19 -7.77 9.23
N LEU A 245 24.60 -6.62 8.71
CA LEU A 245 25.86 -6.51 7.96
C LEU A 245 27.10 -6.69 8.85
N LEU A 246 27.07 -6.23 10.10
CA LEU A 246 28.19 -6.44 11.04
C LEU A 246 28.29 -7.88 11.53
N GLU A 247 27.16 -8.59 11.64
CA GLU A 247 27.13 -10.01 12.01
C GLU A 247 27.68 -10.93 10.89
N ASN A 248 27.75 -10.44 9.63
CA ASN A 248 28.27 -11.18 8.49
C ASN A 248 29.71 -10.74 8.12
N PRO A 249 30.74 -11.60 8.28
CA PRO A 249 32.12 -11.26 7.96
C PRO A 249 32.37 -10.79 6.51
N GLU A 250 31.56 -11.24 5.55
CA GLU A 250 31.70 -10.88 4.14
C GLU A 250 31.26 -9.44 3.87
N THR A 251 30.33 -8.90 4.67
CA THR A 251 29.75 -7.58 4.48
C THR A 251 30.13 -6.57 5.57
N GLU A 252 30.74 -7.01 6.67
CA GLU A 252 31.20 -6.16 7.78
C GLU A 252 32.09 -5.01 7.31
N SER A 253 32.98 -5.29 6.35
CA SER A 253 33.88 -4.30 5.77
C SER A 253 33.14 -3.12 5.13
N VAL A 254 31.92 -3.34 4.62
CA VAL A 254 31.09 -2.29 4.03
C VAL A 254 30.72 -1.25 5.09
N VAL A 255 30.19 -1.67 6.23
CA VAL A 255 29.79 -0.77 7.33
C VAL A 255 31.01 -0.02 7.87
N LYS A 256 32.14 -0.72 8.06
CA LYS A 256 33.39 -0.14 8.55
C LYS A 256 34.00 0.92 7.62
N ARG A 257 33.62 0.99 6.34
CA ARG A 257 34.01 2.09 5.44
C ARG A 257 33.34 3.42 5.81
N TYR A 258 32.12 3.37 6.34
CA TYR A 258 31.32 4.55 6.64
C TYR A 258 31.40 4.97 8.11
N TYR A 259 31.69 4.02 8.99
CA TYR A 259 31.71 4.24 10.43
C TYR A 259 33.03 3.83 11.06
N THR A 260 33.56 4.70 11.92
CA THR A 260 34.60 4.33 12.87
C THR A 260 34.04 3.38 13.93
N THR A 261 34.91 2.60 14.58
CA THR A 261 34.51 1.73 15.70
C THR A 261 33.70 2.47 16.77
N LYS A 262 34.10 3.70 17.12
CA LYS A 262 33.36 4.53 18.09
C LYS A 262 31.95 4.93 17.63
N GLN A 263 31.74 5.07 16.33
CA GLN A 263 30.41 5.40 15.79
C GLN A 263 29.52 4.17 15.71
N THR A 264 30.07 2.99 15.39
CA THR A 264 29.30 1.74 15.47
C THR A 264 28.90 1.43 16.89
N ASP A 265 29.82 1.62 17.82
CA ASP A 265 29.63 1.55 19.27
C ASP A 265 28.43 2.39 19.71
N TRP A 266 28.35 3.66 19.28
CA TRP A 266 27.19 4.52 19.56
C TRP A 266 25.88 4.09 18.90
N LEU A 267 25.92 3.62 17.64
CA LEU A 267 24.73 3.12 16.94
C LEU A 267 24.06 1.95 17.68
N PHE A 268 24.83 1.18 18.43
CA PHE A 268 24.35 0.08 19.27
C PHE A 268 24.34 0.41 20.77
N GLY A 269 24.53 1.68 21.14
CA GLY A 269 24.45 2.16 22.53
C GLY A 269 25.57 1.67 23.44
N ILE A 270 26.77 1.37 22.93
CA ILE A 270 27.88 0.78 23.68
C ILE A 270 29.22 1.46 23.31
N ASP A 271 29.73 2.39 24.12
CA ASP A 271 31.19 2.55 24.35
C ASP A 271 31.44 2.49 25.88
N PRO A 272 32.03 1.39 26.38
CA PRO A 272 32.15 1.11 27.82
C PRO A 272 33.34 1.82 28.50
N THR A 273 34.13 2.61 27.77
CA THR A 273 35.39 3.18 28.30
C THR A 273 35.42 4.70 28.39
N ASP A 274 34.48 5.41 27.74
CA ASP A 274 34.32 6.86 27.89
C ASP A 274 33.26 7.17 28.94
N GLU A 275 33.64 7.00 30.21
CA GLU A 275 32.77 7.19 31.38
C GLU A 275 32.15 8.60 31.42
N LYS A 276 32.82 9.59 30.85
CA LYS A 276 32.37 10.99 30.84
C LYS A 276 31.29 11.23 29.79
N PHE A 277 31.45 10.64 28.61
CA PHE A 277 30.45 10.70 27.56
C PHE A 277 29.24 9.78 27.87
N TYR A 278 29.51 8.58 28.39
CA TYR A 278 28.51 7.66 28.94
C TYR A 278 27.64 8.37 29.98
N ASN A 279 28.24 9.03 30.97
CA ASN A 279 27.50 9.76 31.99
C ASN A 279 26.77 10.99 31.43
N LYS A 280 27.28 11.65 30.38
CA LYS A 280 26.56 12.77 29.75
C LYS A 280 25.27 12.29 29.07
N VAL A 281 25.36 11.23 28.27
CA VAL A 281 24.20 10.62 27.60
C VAL A 281 23.24 10.00 28.62
N LEU A 282 23.75 9.29 29.62
CA LEU A 282 22.95 8.75 30.72
C LEU A 282 22.23 9.86 31.49
N ASN A 283 22.87 11.00 31.74
CA ASN A 283 22.23 12.13 32.43
C ASN A 283 21.19 12.86 31.57
N ASP A 284 21.42 12.98 30.26
CA ASP A 284 20.41 13.52 29.34
C ASP A 284 19.22 12.54 29.21
N HIS A 285 19.48 11.23 29.25
CA HIS A 285 18.47 10.17 29.26
C HIS A 285 17.67 10.13 30.57
N LEU A 286 18.34 10.16 31.73
CA LEU A 286 17.72 10.23 33.05
C LEU A 286 16.88 11.49 33.20
N LYS A 287 17.32 12.65 32.69
CA LYS A 287 16.47 13.85 32.67
C LYS A 287 15.24 13.69 31.79
N THR A 288 15.37 13.00 30.66
CA THR A 288 14.24 12.76 29.75
C THR A 288 13.26 11.76 30.36
N GLU A 289 13.75 10.71 31.03
CA GLU A 289 12.94 9.73 31.77
C GLU A 289 12.35 10.31 33.06
N GLU A 290 13.07 11.13 33.81
CA GLU A 290 12.57 11.86 34.99
C GLU A 290 11.47 12.84 34.57
N ASN A 291 11.67 13.61 33.50
CA ASN A 291 10.61 14.46 32.94
C ASN A 291 9.42 13.63 32.43
N PHE A 292 9.64 12.43 31.90
CA PHE A 292 8.58 11.54 31.43
C PHE A 292 7.81 10.89 32.58
N ILE A 293 8.49 10.42 33.62
CA ILE A 293 7.90 9.89 34.85
C ILE A 293 7.16 11.00 35.57
N GLN A 294 7.74 12.19 35.67
CA GLN A 294 7.11 13.37 36.26
C GLN A 294 5.88 13.78 35.45
N ASN A 295 5.93 13.81 34.12
CA ASN A 295 4.74 14.02 33.28
C ASN A 295 3.69 12.92 33.46
N ILE A 296 4.07 11.66 33.62
CA ILE A 296 3.15 10.55 33.90
C ILE A 296 2.53 10.67 35.30
N GLU A 297 3.30 11.10 36.29
CA GLU A 297 2.84 11.31 37.66
C GLU A 297 1.92 12.54 37.75
N GLU A 298 2.26 13.64 37.08
CA GLU A 298 1.39 14.82 36.90
C GLU A 298 0.09 14.44 36.19
N LEU A 299 0.14 13.65 35.10
CA LEU A 299 -1.06 13.12 34.43
C LEU A 299 -1.87 12.15 35.31
N LYS A 300 -1.23 11.43 36.24
CA LYS A 300 -1.91 10.56 37.21
C LYS A 300 -2.52 11.37 38.36
N GLU A 301 -1.91 12.47 38.77
CA GLU A 301 -2.46 13.40 39.76
C GLU A 301 -3.63 14.21 39.17
N GLU A 302 -3.53 14.74 37.95
CA GLU A 302 -4.65 15.37 37.24
C GLU A 302 -5.84 14.42 37.06
N LYS A 303 -5.58 13.12 36.84
CA LYS A 303 -6.62 12.07 36.79
C LYS A 303 -7.17 11.67 38.16
N LYS A 304 -6.45 11.89 39.26
CA LYS A 304 -6.95 11.68 40.63
C LYS A 304 -7.85 12.81 41.10
N ASP A 305 -7.58 14.04 40.65
CA ASP A 305 -8.38 15.21 40.99
C ASP A 305 -9.67 15.32 40.16
N LYS A 306 -9.72 14.69 38.98
CA LYS A 306 -10.99 14.45 38.28
C LYS A 306 -11.65 13.18 38.76
N LYS A 307 -12.61 13.34 39.67
CA LYS A 307 -13.51 12.27 40.05
C LYS A 307 -14.24 11.73 38.81
N TRP A 308 -14.24 10.41 38.62
CA TRP A 308 -14.81 9.72 37.45
C TRP A 308 -16.31 10.02 37.17
N TRP A 309 -17.02 10.62 38.12
CA TRP A 309 -18.41 11.08 37.94
C TRP A 309 -18.56 12.51 37.40
N GLU A 310 -17.48 13.29 37.24
CA GLU A 310 -17.54 14.61 36.59
C GLU A 310 -17.56 14.52 35.05
N PHE A 311 -17.33 13.33 34.47
CA PHE A 311 -17.46 13.07 33.04
C PHE A 311 -18.92 12.90 32.54
N TRP A 312 -19.90 12.91 33.45
CA TRP A 312 -21.32 12.70 33.15
C TRP A 312 -22.22 13.89 33.56
N LYS A 313 -21.68 15.12 33.54
CA LYS A 313 -22.44 16.37 33.62
C LYS A 313 -22.27 17.17 32.34
#